data_AF-A0A520XHF7-F1
#
_entry.id   AF-A0A520XHF7-F1
#
_cell.length_a   1.000
_cell.length_b   1.000
_cell.length_c   1.000
_cell.angle_alpha   90.00
_cell.angle_beta   90.00
_cell.angle_gamma   90.00
#
_symmetry.space_group_name_H-M   'P 1'
#
loop_
_entity.id
_entity.type
_entity.pdbx_description
1 polymer ?
#
loop_
_entity_poly.entity_id
_entity_poly.type
_entity_poly.pdbx_seq_one_letter_code
_entity_poly.pdbx_strand_id
1 'polypeptide(L)'
;MTTTAIAPSPLLSRFVRVGTLTVTQGSRTRLLTGGQPGPSVTVHIQSSRAWVRILRGGALGFAEAYMLGEIDTPDLAEFFVWGALNQEAFRSG
;
A
#
# COMPACT_ATOMS: atom_id res chain seq x y z
N MET A 1 -10.60 18.21 -17.55
CA MET A 1 -9.40 17.59 -16.96
C MET A 1 -9.52 17.71 -15.45
N THR A 2 -10.01 16.67 -14.77
CA THR A 2 -10.24 16.72 -13.32
C THR A 2 -9.47 15.56 -12.68
N THR A 3 -8.20 15.79 -12.36
CA THR A 3 -7.37 14.82 -11.65
C THR A 3 -7.48 15.05 -10.15
N THR A 4 -8.53 14.50 -9.55
CA THR A 4 -8.59 14.34 -8.09
C THR A 4 -8.15 12.92 -7.77
N ALA A 5 -6.84 12.72 -7.74
CA ALA A 5 -6.22 11.57 -7.10
C ALA A 5 -5.48 12.06 -5.85
N ILE A 6 -6.23 12.26 -4.76
CA ILE A 6 -5.71 12.23 -3.40
C ILE A 6 -6.78 11.56 -2.54
N ALA A 7 -6.49 10.37 -2.07
CA ALA A 7 -6.68 10.05 -0.66
C ALA A 7 -5.49 9.17 -0.25
N PRO A 8 -5.05 9.17 1.02
CA PRO A 8 -5.75 9.69 2.19
C PRO A 8 -4.92 10.60 3.12
N SER A 9 -5.70 11.35 3.90
CA SER A 9 -5.55 11.77 5.30
C SER A 9 -4.39 11.13 6.11
N PRO A 10 -3.97 11.74 7.25
CA PRO A 10 -3.07 11.14 8.25
C PRO A 10 -3.53 9.77 8.82
N LEU A 11 -4.63 9.20 8.33
CA LEU A 11 -5.13 7.88 8.67
C LEU A 11 -4.32 6.75 8.03
N LEU A 12 -3.59 6.97 6.92
CA LEU A 12 -2.80 5.88 6.30
C LEU A 12 -1.68 5.35 7.17
N SER A 13 -1.03 6.23 7.94
CA SER A 13 0.03 5.81 8.87
C SER A 13 -0.50 4.85 9.93
N ARG A 14 -1.82 4.88 10.23
CA ARG A 14 -2.43 3.90 11.14
C ARG A 14 -2.46 2.48 10.58
N PHE A 15 -2.27 2.29 9.28
CA PHE A 15 -2.26 0.98 8.63
C PHE A 15 -0.85 0.38 8.51
N VAL A 16 0.20 1.10 8.93
CA VAL A 16 1.57 0.60 8.99
C VAL A 16 2.04 0.56 10.44
N ARG A 17 2.13 -0.64 11.01
CA ARG A 17 2.69 -0.91 12.34
C ARG A 17 4.12 -1.43 12.26
N VAL A 18 4.44 -2.20 11.22
CA VAL A 18 5.73 -2.89 11.03
C VAL A 18 6.41 -2.39 9.75
N GLY A 19 7.70 -2.07 9.83
CA GLY A 19 8.52 -1.69 8.68
C GLY A 19 8.13 -0.36 8.04
N THR A 20 8.43 -0.21 6.75
CA THR A 20 8.09 1.00 5.99
C THR A 20 7.41 0.68 4.66
N LEU A 21 6.53 1.57 4.22
CA LEU A 21 5.88 1.52 2.92
C LEU A 21 6.09 2.85 2.18
N THR A 22 6.77 2.80 1.05
CA THR A 22 6.85 3.91 0.10
C THR A 22 5.79 3.73 -0.97
N VAL A 23 4.93 4.73 -1.16
CA VAL A 23 3.91 4.74 -2.22
C VAL A 23 4.23 5.87 -3.19
N THR A 24 4.37 5.53 -4.47
CA THR A 24 4.57 6.49 -5.56
C THR A 24 3.37 6.49 -6.51
N GLN A 25 2.84 7.66 -6.85
CA GLN A 25 1.79 7.84 -7.85
C GLN A 25 2.11 9.08 -8.71
N GLY A 26 2.49 8.86 -9.97
CA GLY A 26 3.04 9.93 -10.81
C GLY A 26 4.29 10.55 -10.18
N SER A 27 4.33 11.87 -10.03
CA SER A 27 5.43 12.59 -9.37
C SER A 27 5.33 12.65 -7.84
N ARG A 28 4.28 12.06 -7.25
CA ARG A 28 4.04 12.13 -5.80
C ARG A 28 4.54 10.85 -5.14
N THR A 29 5.39 11.01 -4.13
CA THR A 29 5.87 9.91 -3.29
C THR A 29 5.54 10.19 -1.83
N ARG A 30 5.13 9.16 -1.09
CA ARG A 30 4.88 9.22 0.35
C ARG A 30 5.54 8.04 1.04
N LEU A 31 6.20 8.30 2.16
CA LEU A 31 6.75 7.30 3.06
C LEU A 31 5.84 7.15 4.27
N LEU A 32 5.47 5.91 4.59
CA LEU A 32 4.77 5.52 5.81
C LEU A 32 5.69 4.66 6.65
N THR A 33 5.91 5.05 7.90
CA THR A 33 6.82 4.37 8.82
C THR A 33 6.04 3.80 10.00
N GLY A 34 6.17 2.49 10.23
CA GLY A 34 5.64 1.82 11.39
C GLY A 34 6.50 2.02 12.63
N GLY A 35 5.93 1.74 13.80
CA GLY A 35 6.65 1.82 15.08
C GLY A 35 7.52 0.60 15.40
N GLN A 36 7.34 -0.51 14.67
CA GLN A 36 8.09 -1.75 14.83
C GLN A 36 9.05 -1.98 13.66
N PRO A 37 10.25 -2.53 13.88
CA PRO A 37 11.20 -2.84 12.81
C PRO A 37 10.62 -3.88 11.85
N GLY A 38 10.96 -3.78 10.57
CA GLY A 38 10.51 -4.73 9.55
C GLY A 38 10.92 -4.33 8.13
N PRO A 39 10.42 -5.03 7.10
CA PRO A 39 10.77 -4.79 5.71
C PRO A 39 10.45 -3.37 5.24
N SER A 40 11.19 -2.88 4.24
CA SER A 40 10.97 -1.57 3.64
C SER A 40 10.54 -1.74 2.18
N VAL A 41 9.25 -1.61 1.93
CA VAL A 41 8.66 -2.00 0.65
C VAL A 41 8.20 -0.78 -0.14
N THR A 42 8.18 -0.91 -1.46
CA THR A 42 7.74 0.16 -2.37
C THR A 42 6.59 -0.32 -3.24
N VAL A 43 5.60 0.54 -3.45
CA VAL A 43 4.46 0.30 -4.34
C VAL A 43 4.30 1.50 -5.28
N HIS A 44 4.16 1.21 -6.57
CA HIS A 44 3.89 2.19 -7.62
C HIS A 44 2.43 2.06 -8.06
N ILE A 45 1.68 3.16 -7.96
CA ILE A 45 0.29 3.23 -8.39
C ILE A 45 0.24 3.84 -9.79
N GLN A 46 -0.10 3.02 -10.78
CA GLN A 46 -0.23 3.43 -12.17
C GLN A 46 -1.63 4.03 -12.45
N SER A 47 -2.66 3.60 -11.71
CA SER A 47 -4.04 4.03 -11.91
C SER A 47 -4.77 4.21 -10.59
N SER A 48 -5.53 5.30 -10.46
CA SER A 48 -6.38 5.55 -9.28
C SER A 48 -7.48 4.50 -9.07
N ARG A 49 -7.77 3.66 -10.08
CA ARG A 49 -8.69 2.52 -9.94
C ARG A 49 -8.18 1.49 -8.93
N ALA A 50 -6.86 1.37 -8.77
CA ALA A 50 -6.24 0.52 -7.76
C ALA A 50 -6.79 0.81 -6.36
N TRP A 51 -6.89 2.09 -5.98
CA TRP A 51 -7.40 2.48 -4.67
C TRP A 51 -8.83 2.03 -4.44
N VAL A 52 -9.69 2.13 -5.45
CA VAL A 52 -11.09 1.68 -5.37
C VAL A 52 -11.16 0.18 -5.14
N ARG A 53 -10.30 -0.60 -5.81
CA ARG A 53 -10.22 -2.06 -5.62
C ARG A 53 -9.73 -2.42 -4.24
N ILE A 54 -8.63 -1.81 -3.78
CA ILE A 54 -8.07 -2.07 -2.45
C ILE A 54 -9.08 -1.74 -1.35
N LEU A 55 -9.76 -0.59 -1.44
CA LEU A 55 -10.75 -0.20 -0.43
C LEU A 55 -11.97 -1.12 -0.39
N ARG A 56 -12.37 -1.71 -1.52
CA ARG A 56 -13.53 -2.61 -1.60
C ARG A 56 -13.19 -4.08 -1.32
N GLY A 57 -12.02 -4.52 -1.75
CA GLY A 57 -11.62 -5.94 -1.78
C GLY A 57 -10.42 -6.28 -0.89
N GLY A 58 -9.85 -5.32 -0.17
CA GLY A 58 -8.67 -5.53 0.67
C GLY A 58 -7.51 -6.16 -0.10
N ALA A 59 -7.00 -7.28 0.41
CA ALA A 59 -5.89 -8.03 -0.22
C ALA A 59 -6.25 -8.59 -1.60
N LEU A 60 -7.49 -9.04 -1.81
CA LEU A 60 -7.93 -9.51 -3.13
C LEU A 60 -8.00 -8.35 -4.12
N GLY A 61 -8.50 -7.19 -3.67
CA GLY A 61 -8.52 -5.97 -4.47
C GLY A 61 -7.12 -5.49 -4.86
N PHE A 62 -6.13 -5.67 -3.99
CA PHE A 62 -4.72 -5.46 -4.32
C PHE A 62 -4.24 -6.44 -5.40
N ALA A 63 -4.53 -7.74 -5.26
CA ALA A 63 -4.11 -8.75 -6.22
C ALA A 63 -4.71 -8.49 -7.62
N GLU A 64 -6.00 -8.15 -7.70
CA GLU A 64 -6.63 -7.74 -8.95
C GLU A 64 -5.96 -6.51 -9.58
N ALA A 65 -5.70 -5.48 -8.78
CA ALA A 65 -5.05 -4.27 -9.25
C ALA A 65 -3.62 -4.54 -9.76
N TYR A 66 -2.87 -5.43 -9.09
CA TYR A 66 -1.56 -5.88 -9.55
C TYR A 66 -1.65 -6.65 -10.88
N MET A 67 -2.57 -7.62 -10.98
CA MET A 67 -2.78 -8.38 -12.23
C MET A 67 -3.20 -7.51 -13.41
N LEU A 68 -3.91 -6.41 -13.16
CA LEU A 68 -4.33 -5.45 -14.18
C LEU A 68 -3.28 -4.38 -14.50
N GLY A 69 -2.09 -4.42 -13.85
CA GLY A 69 -1.03 -3.42 -14.03
C GLY A 69 -1.38 -2.05 -13.46
N GLU A 70 -2.39 -1.97 -12.59
CA GLU A 70 -2.76 -0.73 -11.89
C GLU A 70 -1.81 -0.45 -10.70
N ILE A 71 -1.15 -1.50 -10.22
CA ILE A 71 -0.13 -1.49 -9.18
C ILE A 71 1.11 -2.23 -9.69
N ASP A 72 2.29 -1.73 -9.33
CA ASP A 72 3.57 -2.39 -9.54
C ASP A 72 4.44 -2.30 -8.26
N THR A 73 5.39 -3.22 -8.11
CA THR A 73 6.32 -3.24 -6.97
C THR A 73 7.64 -3.91 -7.37
N PRO A 74 8.80 -3.39 -6.94
CA PRO A 74 10.10 -3.97 -7.28
C PRO A 74 10.32 -5.36 -6.66
N ASP A 75 9.67 -5.65 -5.53
CA ASP A 75 9.71 -6.97 -4.87
C ASP A 75 8.33 -7.31 -4.30
N LEU A 76 7.57 -8.09 -5.07
CA LEU A 76 6.24 -8.54 -4.67
C LEU A 76 6.28 -9.49 -3.47
N ALA A 77 7.32 -10.32 -3.36
CA ALA A 77 7.44 -11.27 -2.28
C ALA A 77 7.68 -10.54 -0.95
N GLU A 78 8.60 -9.58 -0.94
CA GLU A 78 8.86 -8.74 0.23
C GLU A 78 7.62 -7.91 0.62
N PHE A 79 6.88 -7.40 -0.37
CA PHE A 79 5.59 -6.73 -0.13
C PHE A 79 4.59 -7.64 0.61
N PHE A 80 4.46 -8.91 0.23
CA PHE A 80 3.56 -9.84 0.92
C PHE A 80 4.04 -10.18 2.33
N VAL A 81 5.36 -10.33 2.54
CA VAL A 81 5.93 -10.52 3.89
C VAL A 81 5.58 -9.32 4.78
N TRP A 82 5.83 -8.10 4.29
CA TRP A 82 5.47 -6.87 4.97
C TRP A 82 3.96 -6.79 5.29
N GLY A 83 3.11 -7.16 4.33
CA GLY A 83 1.66 -7.16 4.49
C GLY A 83 1.17 -8.16 5.54
N ALA A 84 1.75 -9.37 5.58
CA ALA A 84 1.42 -10.39 6.56
C ALA A 84 1.82 -9.95 7.99
N LEU A 85 3.00 -9.36 8.16
CA LEU A 85 3.46 -8.82 9.45
C LEU A 85 2.54 -7.72 9.96
N ASN A 86 2.09 -6.82 9.07
CA ASN A 86 1.16 -5.77 9.45
C ASN A 86 -0.22 -6.34 9.81
N GLN A 87 -0.76 -7.31 9.06
CA GLN A 87 -2.02 -7.98 9.42
C GLN A 87 -1.96 -8.62 10.81
N GLU A 88 -0.87 -9.30 11.13
CA GLU A 88 -0.68 -9.88 12.46
C GLU A 88 -0.66 -8.80 13.53
N ALA A 89 0.13 -7.73 13.35
CA ALA A 89 0.21 -6.62 14.29
C ALA A 89 -1.12 -5.89 14.55
N PHE A 90 -2.12 -6.01 13.67
CA PHE A 90 -3.50 -5.53 13.89
C PHE A 90 -4.39 -6.55 14.62
N ARG A 91 -4.11 -7.85 14.52
CA ARG A 91 -4.85 -8.89 15.24
C ARG A 91 -4.44 -8.99 16.70
N SER A 92 -3.16 -8.75 17.00
CA SER A 92 -2.60 -8.94 18.34
C SER A 92 -2.71 -7.72 19.29
N GLY A 93 -3.38 -6.63 18.90
CA GLY A 93 -3.52 -5.43 19.74
C GLY A 93 -4.83 -4.71 19.56
#